data_AF-W8BKS6-F1
#
_entry.id   AF-W8BKS6-F1
#
_cell.length_a   1.000
_cell.length_b   1.000
_cell.length_c   1.000
_cell.angle_alpha   90.00
_cell.angle_beta   90.00
_cell.angle_gamma   90.00
#
_symmetry.space_group_name_H-M   'P 1'
#
loop_
_entity.id
_entity.type
_entity.pdbx_description
1 polymer ?
#
loop_
_entity_poly.entity_id
_entity_poly.type
_entity_poly.pdbx_seq_one_letter_code
_entity_poly.pdbx_strand_id
1 'polypeptide(L)'
;MDNETPSVWKRITRKGSGFVVCDTPTDNYDSATKNHNITQATVAAIQSNALLQLQEQQRLVRVSLLSASFVNICIFIAGTSVAFFLYEFLHFNPYSALIRQATKQLQHLPDNHFLQTRDDFAVYAAPGMGDIDLRAFTDMHSQMKEDETHDSGTNIKEALDSLKLATEMRIMGKEEKAQRLYEHAFALAPKHPEVLLRYGEYLEHDQRNILLADQYYFQALMLNPTNSEAVSNRQRTAGIVQSIDERKLELLDLKRDALSAVHESNAALRRAKKEAYFQHIYHSVGIEGNTMTLAQTRSILETRMAIDGKSIDEHNEILGLDLAMKYINASLVNKIEITLRDILEIHRRVLGHVDPIEGGEFRRTQVYVGGHVPPGPGDLAILMHHFENWLNSEQTVSLHPVKHAALAHYKLVHIHPFIDGNGRTSRLLMNALLMRAGYPPIIIPKQQRHKYYQFLQVANEGDIRPFVRFIADCTEKTLDLYLWATSDLPHQIPMLARTENELAFVDKLVTPVESTESAAKTQGGTQPIDVFASGSGDIP
;
A
#
# COMPACT_ATOMS: atom_id res chain seq x y z
N MET A 1 37.67 40.70 49.16
CA MET A 1 37.09 39.75 50.12
C MET A 1 36.92 38.42 49.45
N ASP A 2 37.91 37.56 49.32
CA ASP A 2 39.37 37.49 49.58
C ASP A 2 39.61 35.99 49.28
N ASN A 3 40.71 35.45 48.79
CA ASN A 3 42.08 35.78 48.46
C ASN A 3 42.62 34.39 48.06
N GLU A 4 43.67 34.12 47.30
CA GLU A 4 44.72 34.89 46.67
C GLU A 4 45.47 33.85 45.79
N THR A 5 46.01 34.34 44.68
CA THR A 5 47.04 33.70 43.82
C THR A 5 48.36 33.49 44.60
N PRO A 6 49.47 32.91 44.06
CA PRO A 6 50.33 33.68 43.13
C PRO A 6 51.34 32.94 42.20
N SER A 7 51.82 33.73 41.22
CA SER A 7 53.19 33.81 40.66
C SER A 7 53.70 32.69 39.74
N VAL A 8 54.28 32.91 38.53
CA VAL A 8 55.04 34.01 37.89
C VAL A 8 56.22 34.56 38.69
N TRP A 9 57.40 33.97 38.44
CA TRP A 9 58.78 34.48 38.63
C TRP A 9 59.70 33.48 37.88
N LYS A 10 60.87 33.73 37.29
CA LYS A 10 61.87 34.83 37.15
C LYS A 10 62.83 34.31 36.03
N ARG A 11 63.19 35.04 34.96
CA ARG A 11 64.26 36.06 34.85
C ARG A 11 65.64 35.49 35.28
N ILE A 12 66.74 35.50 34.52
CA ILE A 12 67.66 36.60 34.10
C ILE A 12 68.84 35.93 33.36
N THR A 13 69.38 36.48 32.26
CA THR A 13 70.68 37.19 32.21
C THR A 13 70.88 37.94 30.89
N ARG A 14 71.80 38.91 30.92
CA ARG A 14 71.86 40.17 30.16
C ARG A 14 73.29 40.38 29.66
N LYS A 15 73.44 41.25 28.65
CA LYS A 15 74.66 41.99 28.15
C LYS A 15 75.60 41.21 27.20
N GLY A 16 76.20 41.83 26.17
CA GLY A 16 76.30 43.23 25.72
C GLY A 16 76.72 43.26 24.23
N SER A 17 76.27 44.25 23.43
CA SER A 17 77.03 45.44 23.00
C SER A 17 78.37 45.19 22.27
N GLY A 18 78.47 45.57 20.99
CA GLY A 18 79.75 45.79 20.32
C GLY A 18 79.72 45.80 18.79
N PHE A 19 79.51 46.98 18.21
CA PHE A 19 80.08 47.57 16.99
C PHE A 19 80.52 46.72 15.78
N VAL A 20 80.09 47.16 14.60
CA VAL A 20 80.66 46.89 13.27
C VAL A 20 81.61 48.02 12.90
N VAL A 21 82.86 47.73 12.52
CA VAL A 21 83.69 48.48 11.54
C VAL A 21 84.68 47.50 10.87
N CYS A 22 84.92 47.73 9.58
CA CYS A 22 85.71 47.00 8.60
C CYS A 22 87.20 46.83 8.93
N ASP A 23 87.83 45.77 8.41
CA ASP A 23 88.99 45.82 7.48
C ASP A 23 89.41 44.40 7.03
N THR A 24 89.96 44.31 5.81
CA THR A 24 90.59 43.11 5.18
C THR A 24 92.13 43.33 5.14
N PRO A 25 93.03 42.48 4.56
CA PRO A 25 92.95 41.14 3.91
C PRO A 25 94.17 40.18 4.22
N THR A 26 94.34 39.10 3.41
CA THR A 26 95.56 38.27 3.08
C THR A 26 96.05 37.22 4.11
N ASP A 27 96.59 36.01 3.85
CA ASP A 27 97.06 35.18 2.71
C ASP A 27 97.25 33.73 3.29
N ASN A 28 96.95 32.57 2.69
CA ASN A 28 97.51 31.80 1.54
C ASN A 28 98.34 30.53 1.96
N TYR A 29 98.37 29.50 1.08
CA TYR A 29 99.26 28.30 0.97
C TYR A 29 98.90 26.87 1.48
N ASP A 30 98.44 26.04 0.52
CA ASP A 30 98.96 24.78 -0.09
C ASP A 30 99.58 23.56 0.67
N SER A 31 99.24 22.38 0.11
CA SER A 31 100.06 21.20 -0.30
C SER A 31 99.55 19.85 0.26
N ALA A 32 99.08 18.88 -0.53
CA ALA A 32 99.69 18.01 -1.56
C ALA A 32 99.99 16.57 -1.05
N THR A 33 99.11 15.64 -1.46
CA THR A 33 99.36 14.27 -1.95
C THR A 33 100.68 13.52 -1.59
N LYS A 34 100.57 12.50 -0.73
CA LYS A 34 101.27 11.19 -0.86
C LYS A 34 100.80 10.22 0.24
N ASN A 35 100.17 9.11 -0.14
CA ASN A 35 100.14 7.79 0.53
C ASN A 35 98.93 6.97 0.04
N HIS A 36 98.91 6.69 -1.27
CA HIS A 36 98.10 5.61 -1.84
C HIS A 36 98.86 4.31 -1.63
N ASN A 37 98.17 3.26 -1.15
CA ASN A 37 98.53 1.83 -1.08
C ASN A 37 98.39 1.14 0.29
N ILE A 38 97.68 1.73 1.26
CA ILE A 38 97.21 1.01 2.48
C ILE A 38 95.67 1.05 2.62
N THR A 39 94.97 1.75 1.72
CA THR A 39 93.56 2.12 1.93
C THR A 39 92.54 1.21 1.24
N GLN A 40 92.87 0.44 0.21
CA GLN A 40 91.85 -0.33 -0.52
C GLN A 40 91.36 -1.58 0.24
N ALA A 41 92.23 -2.30 0.93
CA ALA A 41 91.84 -3.51 1.67
C ALA A 41 91.00 -3.20 2.93
N THR A 42 91.32 -2.10 3.62
CA THR A 42 90.58 -1.63 4.79
C THR A 42 89.22 -1.03 4.40
N VAL A 43 89.16 -0.28 3.29
CA VAL A 43 87.88 0.23 2.77
C VAL A 43 86.95 -0.89 2.30
N ALA A 44 87.48 -1.93 1.66
CA ALA A 44 86.67 -3.09 1.24
C ALA A 44 86.06 -3.85 2.44
N ALA A 45 86.84 -4.04 3.52
CA ALA A 45 86.35 -4.72 4.73
C ALA A 45 85.31 -3.89 5.51
N ILE A 46 85.44 -2.56 5.52
CA ILE A 46 84.45 -1.66 6.12
C ILE A 46 83.16 -1.65 5.28
N GLN A 47 83.27 -1.65 3.95
CA GLN A 47 82.09 -1.73 3.07
C GLN A 47 81.36 -3.07 3.19
N SER A 48 82.07 -4.20 3.32
CA SER A 48 81.41 -5.50 3.50
C SER A 48 80.68 -5.61 4.83
N ASN A 49 81.26 -5.08 5.91
CA ASN A 49 80.62 -5.07 7.23
C ASN A 49 79.42 -4.11 7.27
N ALA A 50 79.51 -2.94 6.61
CA ALA A 50 78.39 -2.01 6.50
C ALA A 50 77.22 -2.61 5.69
N LEU A 51 77.51 -3.33 4.60
CA LEU A 51 76.50 -4.03 3.80
C LEU A 51 75.82 -5.14 4.61
N LEU A 52 76.58 -5.93 5.38
CA LEU A 52 76.04 -6.96 6.27
C LEU A 52 75.11 -6.36 7.34
N GLN A 53 75.52 -5.27 7.99
CA GLN A 53 74.68 -4.58 8.97
C GLN A 53 73.40 -4.02 8.34
N LEU A 54 73.48 -3.46 7.13
CA LEU A 54 72.32 -2.93 6.44
C LEU A 54 71.34 -4.06 6.04
N GLN A 55 71.87 -5.22 5.66
CA GLN A 55 71.09 -6.40 5.31
C GLN A 55 70.41 -7.03 6.54
N GLU A 56 71.07 -7.05 7.70
CA GLU A 56 70.45 -7.45 8.98
C GLU A 56 69.35 -6.47 9.41
N GLN A 57 69.57 -5.16 9.31
CA GLN A 57 68.56 -4.15 9.64
C GLN A 57 67.33 -4.29 8.74
N GLN A 58 67.52 -4.49 7.43
CA GLN A 58 66.41 -4.71 6.50
C GLN A 58 65.63 -5.99 6.82
N ARG A 59 66.30 -7.04 7.29
CA ARG A 59 65.65 -8.29 7.70
C ARG A 59 64.80 -8.10 8.97
N LEU A 60 65.31 -7.36 9.96
CA LEU A 60 64.58 -7.04 11.19
C LEU A 60 63.34 -6.17 10.91
N VAL A 61 63.46 -5.16 10.04
CA VAL A 61 62.33 -4.30 9.64
C VAL A 61 61.25 -5.11 8.89
N ARG A 62 61.64 -6.03 7.99
CA ARG A 62 60.67 -6.90 7.30
C ARG A 62 59.94 -7.86 8.25
N VAL A 63 60.65 -8.44 9.23
CA VAL A 63 60.02 -9.30 10.24
C VAL A 63 59.06 -8.50 11.13
N SER A 64 59.43 -7.27 11.50
CA SER A 64 58.56 -6.37 12.26
C SER A 64 57.29 -5.99 11.48
N LEU A 65 57.41 -5.60 10.20
CA LEU A 65 56.27 -5.30 9.33
C LEU A 65 55.34 -6.50 9.13
N LEU A 66 55.90 -7.69 8.89
CA LEU A 66 55.10 -8.93 8.76
C LEU A 66 54.36 -9.26 10.06
N SER A 67 55.00 -9.06 11.22
CA SER A 67 54.34 -9.26 12.52
C SER A 67 53.21 -8.26 12.77
N ALA A 68 53.39 -6.99 12.38
CA ALA A 68 52.37 -5.96 12.53
C ALA A 68 51.17 -6.21 11.58
N SER A 69 51.43 -6.61 10.34
CA SER A 69 50.37 -6.99 9.39
C SER A 69 49.59 -8.22 9.86
N PHE A 70 50.26 -9.21 10.45
CA PHE A 70 49.58 -10.39 10.99
C PHE A 70 48.70 -10.03 12.19
N VAL A 71 49.20 -9.21 13.13
CA VAL A 71 48.41 -8.74 14.28
C VAL A 71 47.17 -7.96 13.84
N ASN A 72 47.29 -7.09 12.84
CA ASN A 72 46.14 -6.33 12.31
C ASN A 72 45.09 -7.23 11.65
N ILE A 73 45.52 -8.27 10.92
CA ILE A 73 44.61 -9.28 10.34
C ILE A 73 43.90 -10.06 11.45
N CYS A 74 44.61 -10.46 12.50
CA CYS A 74 44.01 -11.16 13.64
C CYS A 74 42.99 -10.27 14.38
N ILE A 75 43.27 -8.97 14.56
CA ILE A 75 42.33 -8.01 15.17
C ILE A 75 41.08 -7.84 14.29
N PHE A 76 41.24 -7.76 12.97
CA PHE A 76 40.12 -7.65 12.05
C PHE A 76 39.22 -8.89 12.09
N ILE A 77 39.81 -10.09 12.03
CA ILE A 77 39.06 -11.35 12.11
C ILE A 77 38.33 -11.45 13.46
N ALA A 78 39.02 -11.17 14.57
CA ALA A 78 38.41 -11.18 15.90
C ALA A 78 37.25 -10.19 16.03
N GLY A 79 37.40 -8.97 15.48
CA GLY A 79 36.35 -7.95 15.46
C GLY A 79 35.11 -8.40 14.67
N THR A 80 35.30 -9.02 13.50
CA THR A 80 34.19 -9.55 12.69
C THR A 80 33.47 -10.72 13.36
N SER A 81 34.20 -11.62 14.03
CA SER A 81 33.59 -12.72 14.77
C SER A 81 32.78 -12.22 15.98
N VAL A 82 33.30 -11.26 16.75
CA VAL A 82 32.57 -10.69 17.89
C VAL A 82 31.28 -9.98 17.44
N ALA A 83 31.32 -9.24 16.32
CA ALA A 83 30.14 -8.60 15.76
C ALA A 83 29.08 -9.61 15.31
N PHE A 84 29.49 -10.72 14.68
CA PHE A 84 28.59 -11.81 14.30
C PHE A 84 27.96 -12.49 15.52
N PHE A 85 28.74 -12.76 16.57
CA PHE A 85 28.21 -13.33 17.81
C PHE A 85 27.29 -12.36 18.57
N LEU A 86 27.55 -11.04 18.53
CA LEU A 86 26.64 -10.05 19.12
C LEU A 86 25.33 -9.93 18.35
N TYR A 87 25.38 -10.02 17.02
CA TYR A 87 24.19 -10.02 16.16
C TYR A 87 23.30 -11.24 16.45
N GLU A 88 23.89 -12.43 16.52
CA GLU A 88 23.19 -13.66 16.88
C GLU A 88 22.68 -13.62 18.33
N PHE A 89 23.47 -13.11 19.29
CA PHE A 89 23.06 -13.01 20.69
C PHE A 89 21.90 -12.02 20.91
N LEU A 90 21.85 -10.92 20.14
CA LEU A 90 20.73 -9.97 20.19
C LEU A 90 19.46 -10.51 19.51
N HIS A 91 19.59 -11.45 18.57
CA HIS A 91 18.44 -12.10 17.92
C HIS A 91 18.02 -13.41 18.61
N PHE A 92 18.85 -13.98 19.49
CA PHE A 92 18.54 -15.17 20.27
C PHE A 92 17.78 -14.78 21.55
N ASN A 93 16.46 -14.58 21.44
CA ASN A 93 15.60 -14.21 22.57
C ASN A 93 15.36 -15.41 23.54
N PRO A 94 15.99 -15.45 24.73
CA PRO A 94 15.95 -16.61 25.63
C PRO A 94 14.62 -16.76 26.38
N TYR A 95 13.70 -15.80 26.25
CA TYR A 95 12.35 -15.89 26.82
C TYR A 95 11.42 -16.83 26.05
N SER A 96 11.77 -17.18 24.79
CA SER A 96 10.95 -18.06 23.95
C SER A 96 10.98 -19.52 24.41
N ALA A 97 12.07 -19.98 25.04
CA ALA A 97 12.22 -21.37 25.49
C ALA A 97 11.50 -21.63 26.83
N LEU A 98 11.50 -20.65 27.74
CA LEU A 98 10.84 -20.74 29.05
C LEU A 98 9.30 -20.72 28.92
N ILE A 99 8.78 -19.96 27.94
CA ILE A 99 7.34 -19.93 27.61
C ILE A 99 6.88 -21.26 26.98
N ARG A 100 7.73 -21.94 26.19
CA ARG A 100 7.42 -23.28 25.63
C ARG A 100 7.35 -24.38 26.69
N GLN A 101 8.03 -24.20 27.82
CA GLN A 101 8.03 -25.19 28.90
C GLN A 101 6.86 -24.96 29.87
N ALA A 102 6.44 -23.71 30.07
CA ALA A 102 5.25 -23.36 30.87
C ALA A 102 3.92 -23.68 30.16
N THR A 103 3.90 -23.73 28.82
CA THR A 103 2.69 -24.05 28.02
C THR A 103 2.37 -25.56 27.95
N LYS A 104 3.27 -26.44 28.41
CA LYS A 104 3.03 -27.89 28.45
C LYS A 104 2.09 -28.35 29.59
N GLN A 105 1.72 -27.48 30.52
CA GLN A 105 0.96 -27.83 31.73
C GLN A 105 -0.45 -27.23 31.83
N LEU A 106 -1.03 -26.72 30.74
CA LEU A 106 -2.42 -26.24 30.73
C LEU A 106 -3.23 -27.02 29.68
N GLN A 107 -3.69 -28.22 30.07
CA GLN A 107 -4.33 -29.20 29.19
C GLN A 107 -5.87 -29.10 29.10
N HIS A 108 -6.45 -27.90 29.30
CA HIS A 108 -7.92 -27.73 29.33
C HIS A 108 -8.43 -26.49 28.58
N LEU A 109 -7.81 -26.14 27.45
CA LEU A 109 -8.34 -25.13 26.51
C LEU A 109 -8.52 -25.80 25.14
N PRO A 110 -9.67 -25.57 24.46
CA PRO A 110 -9.98 -26.23 23.20
C PRO A 110 -8.97 -25.80 22.12
N ASP A 111 -8.48 -26.79 21.38
CA ASP A 111 -7.45 -26.62 20.37
C ASP A 111 -7.85 -25.61 19.29
N ASN A 112 -6.83 -24.96 18.71
CA ASN A 112 -6.78 -23.79 17.83
C ASN A 112 -7.61 -23.83 16.52
N HIS A 113 -8.66 -24.64 16.42
CA HIS A 113 -9.32 -24.91 15.16
C HIS A 113 -10.47 -23.96 14.81
N PHE A 114 -10.96 -23.16 15.73
CA PHE A 114 -12.32 -22.63 15.61
C PHE A 114 -12.51 -21.21 15.08
N LEU A 115 -11.50 -20.63 14.41
CA LEU A 115 -11.55 -19.23 13.98
C LEU A 115 -10.95 -18.94 12.58
N GLN A 116 -11.06 -19.85 11.60
CA GLN A 116 -10.50 -19.65 10.24
C GLN A 116 -11.54 -19.64 9.09
N THR A 117 -11.67 -18.54 8.35
CA THR A 117 -12.25 -18.56 6.99
C THR A 117 -11.14 -18.40 5.94
N ARG A 118 -11.06 -19.35 5.01
CA ARG A 118 -9.94 -19.66 4.10
C ARG A 118 -9.88 -18.71 2.89
N ASP A 119 -8.96 -17.74 2.90
CA ASP A 119 -8.03 -17.47 1.76
C ASP A 119 -7.14 -16.23 2.02
N ASP A 120 -7.51 -15.31 2.92
CA ASP A 120 -6.64 -14.17 3.33
C ASP A 120 -6.14 -14.23 4.79
N PHE A 121 -6.32 -15.38 5.45
CA PHE A 121 -5.57 -15.75 6.67
C PHE A 121 -4.28 -16.55 6.37
N ALA A 122 -4.02 -16.90 5.10
CA ALA A 122 -2.81 -17.62 4.67
C ALA A 122 -1.52 -16.77 4.74
N VAL A 123 -1.62 -15.48 5.03
CA VAL A 123 -0.48 -14.62 5.39
C VAL A 123 0.09 -14.98 6.78
N TYR A 124 -0.58 -15.80 7.60
CA TYR A 124 -0.10 -16.15 8.95
C TYR A 124 0.38 -17.59 9.15
N ALA A 125 0.75 -18.32 8.09
CA ALA A 125 1.39 -19.64 8.25
C ALA A 125 2.90 -19.50 8.56
N ALA A 126 3.24 -19.07 9.78
CA ALA A 126 4.49 -19.49 10.39
C ALA A 126 4.42 -21.01 10.70
N PRO A 127 5.51 -21.79 10.58
CA PRO A 127 5.44 -23.23 10.64
C PRO A 127 5.18 -23.73 12.07
N GLY A 128 4.11 -24.50 12.30
CA GLY A 128 4.01 -25.35 13.50
C GLY A 128 2.67 -25.56 14.21
N MET A 129 1.50 -25.59 13.56
CA MET A 129 0.27 -26.08 14.23
C MET A 129 -0.49 -27.12 13.38
N GLY A 130 -0.83 -28.21 14.06
CA GLY A 130 -1.41 -29.45 13.52
C GLY A 130 -2.93 -29.48 13.44
N ASP A 131 -3.42 -30.70 13.31
CA ASP A 131 -4.64 -31.18 12.65
C ASP A 131 -6.00 -30.52 12.98
N ILE A 132 -6.94 -30.70 12.06
CA ILE A 132 -8.17 -29.90 11.84
C ILE A 132 -9.39 -30.45 12.63
N ASP A 133 -10.08 -29.66 13.48
CA ASP A 133 -11.30 -30.05 14.23
C ASP A 133 -12.58 -29.29 13.80
N LEU A 134 -13.48 -29.87 13.00
CA LEU A 134 -14.62 -29.22 12.32
C LEU A 134 -15.80 -28.66 13.17
N ARG A 135 -15.84 -28.81 14.51
CA ARG A 135 -17.10 -28.68 15.32
C ARG A 135 -17.61 -27.28 15.72
N ALA A 136 -16.82 -26.35 16.23
CA ALA A 136 -17.25 -24.99 16.59
C ALA A 136 -17.45 -24.02 15.41
N PHE A 137 -17.23 -24.43 14.15
CA PHE A 137 -17.77 -23.70 12.99
C PHE A 137 -19.30 -23.81 12.89
N THR A 138 -19.87 -24.91 13.41
CA THR A 138 -21.32 -25.16 13.39
C THR A 138 -22.09 -24.24 14.35
N ASP A 139 -21.46 -23.82 15.45
CA ASP A 139 -22.14 -23.09 16.53
C ASP A 139 -22.31 -21.60 16.22
N MET A 140 -21.35 -20.94 15.55
CA MET A 140 -21.52 -19.54 15.11
C MET A 140 -22.61 -19.39 14.04
N HIS A 141 -22.77 -20.40 13.18
CA HIS A 141 -23.80 -20.39 12.13
C HIS A 141 -25.19 -20.69 12.67
N SER A 142 -25.29 -21.40 13.81
CA SER A 142 -26.56 -21.71 14.47
C SER A 142 -27.25 -20.49 15.10
N GLN A 143 -26.52 -19.42 15.43
CA GLN A 143 -27.11 -18.18 15.97
C GLN A 143 -27.69 -17.23 14.90
N MET A 144 -27.38 -17.44 13.62
CA MET A 144 -28.02 -16.73 12.50
C MET A 144 -29.31 -17.41 12.00
N LYS A 145 -29.74 -18.49 12.66
CA LYS A 145 -30.79 -19.40 12.15
C LYS A 145 -32.15 -19.27 12.83
N GLU A 146 -32.45 -18.12 13.44
CA GLU A 146 -33.76 -17.82 14.02
C GLU A 146 -34.30 -16.49 13.48
N ASP A 147 -34.64 -16.46 12.19
CA ASP A 147 -35.67 -15.56 11.64
C ASP A 147 -36.02 -15.91 10.16
N GLU A 148 -36.06 -17.21 9.83
CA GLU A 148 -36.64 -17.65 8.54
C GLU A 148 -38.16 -17.70 8.66
N THR A 149 -38.80 -16.58 8.31
CA THR A 149 -40.26 -16.48 8.16
C THR A 149 -40.75 -17.44 7.08
N HIS A 150 -42.03 -17.83 7.14
CA HIS A 150 -42.68 -18.76 6.20
C HIS A 150 -42.57 -18.32 4.71
N ASP A 151 -42.27 -17.05 4.47
CA ASP A 151 -42.06 -16.40 3.16
C ASP A 151 -40.67 -16.70 2.55
N SER A 152 -39.66 -16.94 3.39
CA SER A 152 -38.30 -17.31 2.93
C SER A 152 -38.28 -18.69 2.26
N GLY A 153 -39.01 -19.66 2.82
CA GLY A 153 -39.10 -21.02 2.26
C GLY A 153 -39.83 -21.09 0.92
N THR A 154 -40.85 -20.24 0.71
CA THR A 154 -41.53 -20.11 -0.59
C THR A 154 -40.62 -19.50 -1.63
N ASN A 155 -39.89 -18.43 -1.28
CA ASN A 155 -38.95 -17.77 -2.18
C ASN A 155 -37.79 -18.69 -2.59
N ILE A 156 -37.26 -19.50 -1.67
CA ILE A 156 -36.22 -20.49 -1.97
C ILE A 156 -36.73 -21.55 -2.96
N LYS A 157 -37.95 -22.06 -2.76
CA LYS A 157 -38.53 -23.05 -3.67
C LYS A 157 -38.73 -22.49 -5.08
N GLU A 158 -39.28 -21.27 -5.17
CA GLU A 158 -39.45 -20.58 -6.45
C GLU A 158 -38.11 -20.29 -7.14
N ALA A 159 -37.07 -19.93 -6.38
CA ALA A 159 -35.72 -19.74 -6.90
C ALA A 159 -35.16 -21.04 -7.50
N LEU A 160 -35.32 -22.18 -6.82
CA LEU A 160 -34.84 -23.47 -7.29
C LEU A 160 -35.60 -23.96 -8.53
N ASP A 161 -36.91 -23.72 -8.61
CA ASP A 161 -37.71 -24.07 -9.78
C ASP A 161 -37.38 -23.15 -10.97
N SER A 162 -37.14 -21.85 -10.73
CA SER A 162 -36.62 -20.91 -11.73
C SER A 162 -35.24 -21.35 -12.24
N LEU A 163 -34.37 -21.84 -11.35
CA LEU A 163 -33.03 -22.31 -11.67
C LEU A 163 -33.06 -23.55 -12.58
N LYS A 164 -33.93 -24.53 -12.28
CA LYS A 164 -34.13 -25.70 -13.15
C LYS A 164 -34.58 -25.26 -14.54
N LEU A 165 -35.57 -24.38 -14.62
CA LEU A 165 -36.05 -23.85 -15.89
C LEU A 165 -34.93 -23.10 -16.63
N ALA A 166 -34.08 -22.35 -15.93
CA ALA A 166 -32.93 -21.67 -16.52
C ALA A 166 -31.97 -22.67 -17.17
N THR A 167 -31.64 -23.77 -16.48
CA THR A 167 -30.76 -24.81 -17.02
C THR A 167 -31.36 -25.52 -18.24
N GLU A 168 -32.67 -25.78 -18.25
CA GLU A 168 -33.37 -26.34 -19.40
C GLU A 168 -33.36 -25.39 -20.59
N MET A 169 -33.65 -24.10 -20.38
CA MET A 169 -33.63 -23.08 -21.43
C MET A 169 -32.22 -22.89 -22.00
N ARG A 170 -31.18 -23.02 -21.17
CA ARG A 170 -29.78 -23.04 -21.61
C ARG A 170 -29.49 -24.23 -22.53
N ILE A 171 -29.90 -25.43 -22.15
CA ILE A 171 -29.73 -26.64 -22.98
C ILE A 171 -30.51 -26.52 -24.31
N MET A 172 -31.65 -25.83 -24.31
CA MET A 172 -32.42 -25.52 -25.52
C MET A 172 -31.81 -24.40 -26.39
N GLY A 173 -30.68 -23.80 -26.00
CA GLY A 173 -30.04 -22.70 -26.72
C GLY A 173 -30.78 -21.35 -26.63
N LYS A 174 -31.68 -21.17 -25.65
CA LYS A 174 -32.44 -19.93 -25.46
C LYS A 174 -31.75 -19.02 -24.43
N GLU A 175 -30.63 -18.45 -24.82
CA GLU A 175 -29.70 -17.70 -23.94
C GLU A 175 -30.38 -16.54 -23.18
N GLU A 176 -31.14 -15.67 -23.86
CA GLU A 176 -31.79 -14.52 -23.19
C GLU A 176 -32.80 -14.94 -22.11
N LYS A 177 -33.53 -16.04 -22.34
CA LYS A 177 -34.50 -16.55 -21.37
C LYS A 177 -33.79 -17.21 -20.20
N ALA A 178 -32.73 -17.96 -20.47
CA ALA A 178 -31.90 -18.56 -19.43
C ALA A 178 -31.30 -17.46 -18.54
N GLN A 179 -30.75 -16.39 -19.13
CA GLN A 179 -30.19 -15.27 -18.40
C GLN A 179 -31.20 -14.66 -17.41
N ARG A 180 -32.38 -14.27 -17.89
CA ARG A 180 -33.41 -13.66 -17.03
C ARG A 180 -33.85 -14.58 -15.91
N LEU A 181 -33.93 -15.89 -16.16
CA LEU A 181 -34.29 -16.88 -15.14
C LEU A 181 -33.19 -17.08 -14.10
N TYR A 182 -31.92 -17.05 -14.50
CA TYR A 182 -30.79 -17.08 -13.58
C TYR A 182 -30.76 -15.82 -12.70
N GLU A 183 -30.92 -14.63 -13.29
CA GLU A 183 -31.00 -13.37 -12.56
C GLU A 183 -32.19 -13.35 -11.60
N HIS A 184 -33.34 -13.87 -12.01
CA HIS A 184 -34.54 -14.02 -11.17
C HIS A 184 -34.29 -14.96 -9.98
N ALA A 185 -33.72 -16.14 -10.22
CA ALA A 185 -33.39 -17.10 -9.17
C ALA A 185 -32.40 -16.50 -8.16
N PHE A 186 -31.40 -15.75 -8.63
CA PHE A 186 -30.43 -15.06 -7.78
C PHE A 186 -31.08 -13.94 -6.95
N ALA A 187 -32.00 -13.17 -7.53
CA ALA A 187 -32.73 -12.12 -6.81
C ALA A 187 -33.61 -12.67 -5.68
N LEU A 188 -34.22 -13.85 -5.89
CA LEU A 188 -35.06 -14.52 -4.90
C LEU A 188 -34.24 -15.16 -3.76
N ALA A 189 -33.12 -15.79 -4.08
CA ALA A 189 -32.29 -16.51 -3.12
C ALA A 189 -30.77 -16.26 -3.30
N PRO A 190 -30.28 -15.05 -3.00
CA PRO A 190 -28.90 -14.64 -3.28
C PRO A 190 -27.85 -15.35 -2.43
N LYS A 191 -28.25 -15.95 -1.29
CA LYS A 191 -27.37 -16.68 -0.36
C LYS A 191 -27.61 -18.19 -0.39
N HIS A 192 -28.19 -18.73 -1.47
CA HIS A 192 -28.41 -20.17 -1.59
C HIS A 192 -27.24 -20.86 -2.34
N PRO A 193 -26.58 -21.90 -1.78
CA PRO A 193 -25.39 -22.52 -2.37
C PRO A 193 -25.58 -23.02 -3.81
N GLU A 194 -26.70 -23.70 -4.09
CA GLU A 194 -26.98 -24.25 -5.43
C GLU A 194 -27.21 -23.15 -6.47
N VAL A 195 -27.86 -22.05 -6.07
CA VAL A 195 -28.15 -20.92 -6.97
C VAL A 195 -26.83 -20.24 -7.34
N LEU A 196 -25.97 -20.00 -6.35
CA LEU A 196 -24.62 -19.44 -6.55
C LEU A 196 -23.76 -20.33 -7.46
N LEU A 197 -23.75 -21.64 -7.23
CA LEU A 197 -22.98 -22.59 -8.03
C LEU A 197 -23.43 -22.58 -9.50
N ARG A 198 -24.72 -22.80 -9.76
CA ARG A 198 -25.26 -22.88 -11.13
C ARG A 198 -25.19 -21.53 -11.85
N TYR A 199 -25.37 -20.42 -11.12
CA TYR A 199 -25.18 -19.10 -11.70
C TYR A 199 -23.71 -18.84 -12.04
N GLY A 200 -22.77 -19.27 -11.19
CA GLY A 200 -21.34 -19.23 -11.49
C GLY A 200 -20.98 -20.03 -12.75
N GLU A 201 -21.52 -21.24 -12.92
CA GLU A 201 -21.33 -22.06 -14.14
C GLU A 201 -21.86 -21.37 -15.40
N TYR A 202 -23.02 -20.72 -15.31
CA TYR A 202 -23.56 -19.92 -16.41
C TYR A 202 -22.65 -18.73 -16.75
N LEU A 203 -22.15 -18.01 -15.74
CA LEU A 203 -21.27 -16.87 -15.96
C LEU A 203 -19.93 -17.27 -16.58
N GLU A 204 -19.40 -18.43 -16.20
CA GLU A 204 -18.15 -18.93 -16.74
C GLU A 204 -18.29 -19.33 -18.22
N HIS A 205 -19.29 -20.15 -18.55
CA HIS A 205 -19.41 -20.75 -19.88
C HIS A 205 -20.08 -19.83 -20.89
N ASP A 206 -21.18 -19.17 -20.51
CA ASP A 206 -22.01 -18.38 -21.40
C ASP A 206 -21.51 -16.93 -21.47
N GLN A 207 -21.25 -16.29 -20.32
CA GLN A 207 -20.82 -14.87 -20.27
C GLN A 207 -19.30 -14.65 -20.27
N ARG A 208 -18.50 -15.73 -20.18
CA ARG A 208 -17.02 -15.67 -20.06
C ARG A 208 -16.52 -14.78 -18.90
N ASN A 209 -17.32 -14.61 -17.86
CA ASN A 209 -16.98 -13.80 -16.69
C ASN A 209 -16.41 -14.68 -15.58
N ILE A 210 -15.14 -15.09 -15.76
CA ILE A 210 -14.45 -16.01 -14.84
C ILE A 210 -14.27 -15.37 -13.45
N LEU A 211 -14.05 -14.06 -13.36
CA LEU A 211 -13.86 -13.37 -12.08
C LEU A 211 -15.11 -13.46 -11.19
N LEU A 212 -16.28 -13.23 -11.77
CA LEU A 212 -17.54 -13.27 -11.03
C LEU A 212 -17.97 -14.72 -10.75
N ALA A 213 -17.75 -15.63 -11.70
CA ALA A 213 -17.97 -17.07 -11.49
C ALA A 213 -17.16 -17.59 -10.30
N ASP A 214 -15.87 -17.26 -10.27
CA ASP A 214 -14.95 -17.62 -9.18
C ASP A 214 -15.38 -17.07 -7.82
N GLN A 215 -15.88 -15.82 -7.80
CA GLN A 215 -16.45 -15.23 -6.59
C GLN A 215 -17.68 -16.01 -6.11
N TYR A 216 -18.59 -16.41 -7.00
CA TYR A 216 -19.77 -17.17 -6.61
C TYR A 216 -19.45 -18.60 -6.18
N TYR A 217 -18.44 -19.25 -6.78
CA TYR A 217 -17.94 -20.54 -6.29
C TYR A 217 -17.38 -20.42 -4.88
N PHE A 218 -16.64 -19.35 -4.59
CA PHE A 218 -16.16 -19.07 -3.24
C PHE A 218 -17.32 -18.87 -2.26
N GLN A 219 -18.30 -18.03 -2.60
CA GLN A 219 -19.47 -17.79 -1.75
C GLN A 219 -20.28 -19.08 -1.51
N ALA A 220 -20.43 -19.93 -2.52
CA ALA A 220 -21.09 -21.22 -2.38
C ALA A 220 -20.32 -22.15 -1.40
N LEU A 221 -18.99 -22.16 -1.45
CA LEU A 221 -18.15 -22.93 -0.54
C LEU A 221 -18.15 -22.40 0.89
N MET A 222 -18.26 -21.08 1.07
CA MET A 222 -18.40 -20.47 2.39
C MET A 222 -19.68 -20.91 3.10
N LEU A 223 -20.76 -21.11 2.34
CA LEU A 223 -22.05 -21.55 2.86
C LEU A 223 -22.15 -23.09 2.97
N ASN A 224 -21.59 -23.82 2.01
CA ASN A 224 -21.54 -25.27 1.99
C ASN A 224 -20.13 -25.78 1.62
N PRO A 225 -19.24 -25.96 2.62
CA PRO A 225 -17.87 -26.42 2.39
C PRO A 225 -17.76 -27.85 1.85
N THR A 226 -18.83 -28.65 1.94
CA THR A 226 -18.83 -30.06 1.55
C THR A 226 -19.15 -30.30 0.07
N ASN A 227 -19.52 -29.26 -0.67
CA ASN A 227 -19.91 -29.37 -2.08
C ASN A 227 -18.69 -29.64 -2.98
N SER A 228 -18.57 -30.87 -3.48
CA SER A 228 -17.47 -31.30 -4.35
C SER A 228 -17.45 -30.61 -5.72
N GLU A 229 -18.61 -30.29 -6.30
CA GLU A 229 -18.70 -29.59 -7.58
C GLU A 229 -18.14 -28.16 -7.45
N ALA A 230 -18.53 -27.45 -6.39
CA ALA A 230 -18.04 -26.11 -6.11
C ALA A 230 -16.51 -26.09 -5.86
N VAL A 231 -15.97 -27.10 -5.17
CA VAL A 231 -14.52 -27.25 -4.95
C VAL A 231 -13.79 -27.44 -6.28
N SER A 232 -14.28 -28.34 -7.14
CA SER A 232 -13.67 -28.62 -8.44
C SER A 232 -13.68 -27.38 -9.36
N ASN A 233 -14.81 -26.67 -9.42
CA ASN A 233 -14.94 -25.45 -10.21
C ASN A 233 -13.97 -24.37 -9.71
N ARG A 234 -13.92 -24.16 -8.39
CA ARG A 234 -13.01 -23.19 -7.76
C ARG A 234 -11.54 -23.53 -7.99
N GLN A 235 -11.14 -24.79 -7.87
CA GLN A 235 -9.75 -25.21 -8.12
C GLN A 235 -9.30 -24.88 -9.54
N ARG A 236 -10.22 -25.00 -10.52
CA ARG A 236 -9.96 -24.65 -11.91
C ARG A 236 -9.89 -23.13 -12.14
N THR A 237 -10.79 -22.35 -11.55
CA THR A 237 -10.84 -20.90 -11.78
C THR A 237 -9.80 -20.11 -10.98
N ALA A 238 -9.40 -20.58 -9.80
CA ALA A 238 -8.55 -19.83 -8.88
C ALA A 238 -7.20 -19.42 -9.51
N GLY A 239 -6.52 -20.34 -10.21
CA GLY A 239 -5.24 -20.04 -10.86
C GLY A 239 -5.37 -19.03 -12.01
N ILE A 240 -6.46 -19.11 -12.78
CA ILE A 240 -6.75 -18.16 -13.87
C ILE A 240 -6.99 -16.78 -13.28
N VAL A 241 -7.84 -16.69 -12.26
CA VAL A 241 -8.20 -15.43 -11.59
C VAL A 241 -6.98 -14.78 -10.95
N GLN A 242 -6.11 -15.57 -10.31
CA GLN A 242 -4.85 -15.09 -9.77
C GLN A 242 -3.98 -14.46 -10.86
N SER A 243 -3.84 -15.12 -12.01
CA SER A 243 -3.04 -14.59 -13.13
C SER A 243 -3.62 -13.29 -13.70
N ILE A 244 -4.96 -13.16 -13.76
CA ILE A 244 -5.64 -11.94 -14.19
C ILE A 244 -5.37 -10.80 -13.20
N ASP A 245 -5.48 -11.07 -11.90
CA ASP A 245 -5.24 -10.09 -10.85
C ASP A 245 -3.78 -9.65 -10.82
N GLU A 246 -2.82 -10.57 -10.94
CA GLU A 246 -1.38 -10.27 -11.02
C GLU A 246 -1.07 -9.42 -12.26
N ARG A 247 -1.59 -9.79 -13.42
CA ARG A 247 -1.39 -9.03 -14.65
C ARG A 247 -1.92 -7.61 -14.54
N LYS A 248 -3.07 -7.43 -13.89
CA LYS A 248 -3.64 -6.09 -13.65
C LYS A 248 -2.72 -5.23 -12.77
N LEU A 249 -2.10 -5.81 -11.74
CA LEU A 249 -1.17 -5.10 -10.88
C LEU A 249 0.11 -4.71 -11.62
N GLU A 250 0.67 -5.60 -12.44
CA GLU A 250 1.81 -5.27 -13.31
C GLU A 250 1.52 -4.08 -14.25
N LEU A 251 0.31 -4.03 -14.83
CA LEU A 251 -0.10 -2.92 -15.68
C LEU A 251 -0.18 -1.59 -14.91
N LEU A 252 -0.59 -1.63 -13.64
CA LEU A 252 -0.60 -0.45 -12.77
C LEU A 252 0.81 0.06 -12.48
N ASP A 253 1.77 -0.84 -12.25
CA ASP A 253 3.18 -0.48 -12.06
C ASP A 253 3.74 0.19 -13.32
N LEU A 254 3.45 -0.35 -14.51
CA LEU A 254 3.87 0.27 -15.78
C LEU A 254 3.29 1.69 -15.95
N LYS A 255 2.00 1.88 -15.63
CA LYS A 255 1.36 3.21 -15.68
C LYS A 255 1.93 4.17 -14.64
N ARG A 256 2.23 3.69 -13.43
CA ARG A 256 2.92 4.47 -12.38
C ARG A 256 4.28 4.94 -12.86
N ASP A 257 5.08 4.03 -13.41
CA ASP A 257 6.45 4.33 -13.84
C ASP A 257 6.45 5.32 -15.02
N ALA A 258 5.49 5.19 -15.94
CA ALA A 258 5.27 6.17 -17.01
C ALA A 258 4.92 7.56 -16.46
N LEU A 259 4.08 7.65 -15.43
CA LEU A 259 3.74 8.92 -14.79
C LEU A 259 4.92 9.52 -14.03
N SER A 260 5.72 8.68 -13.35
CA SER A 260 6.93 9.08 -12.63
C SER A 260 8.01 9.65 -13.56
N ALA A 261 8.05 9.20 -14.81
CA ALA A 261 8.95 9.75 -15.84
C ALA A 261 8.58 11.19 -16.25
N VAL A 262 7.35 11.66 -15.99
CA VAL A 262 6.95 13.03 -16.28
C VAL A 262 7.56 13.98 -15.26
N HIS A 263 8.34 14.95 -15.75
CA HIS A 263 9.01 15.91 -14.88
C HIS A 263 8.03 16.78 -14.07
N GLU A 264 8.30 16.96 -12.77
CA GLU A 264 7.45 17.70 -11.82
C GLU A 264 7.21 19.18 -12.21
N SER A 265 8.08 19.78 -13.03
CA SER A 265 7.88 21.15 -13.53
C SER A 265 6.80 21.26 -14.60
N ASN A 266 6.31 20.13 -15.15
CA ASN A 266 5.27 20.14 -16.18
C ASN A 266 4.01 20.86 -15.65
N ALA A 267 3.63 21.94 -16.33
CA ALA A 267 2.49 22.77 -15.94
C ALA A 267 1.16 22.00 -15.98
N ALA A 268 1.02 21.04 -16.90
CA ALA A 268 -0.15 20.19 -17.01
C ALA A 268 -0.25 19.23 -15.82
N LEU A 269 0.86 18.58 -15.43
CA LEU A 269 0.93 17.72 -14.25
C LEU A 269 0.58 18.49 -12.97
N ARG A 270 1.16 19.68 -12.78
CA ARG A 270 0.85 20.55 -11.62
C ARG A 270 -0.62 20.94 -11.56
N ARG A 271 -1.23 21.25 -12.72
CA ARG A 271 -2.66 21.55 -12.82
C ARG A 271 -3.51 20.32 -12.48
N ALA A 272 -3.17 19.15 -13.00
CA ALA A 272 -3.86 17.89 -12.73
C ALA A 272 -3.79 17.54 -11.23
N LYS A 273 -2.60 17.64 -10.59
CA LYS A 273 -2.43 17.42 -9.14
C LYS A 273 -3.30 18.39 -8.31
N LYS A 274 -3.35 19.66 -8.68
CA LYS A 274 -4.21 20.66 -7.99
C LYS A 274 -5.69 20.33 -8.14
N GLU A 275 -6.13 19.93 -9.33
CA GLU A 275 -7.54 19.54 -9.55
C GLU A 275 -7.90 18.27 -8.78
N ALA A 276 -7.05 17.24 -8.86
CA ALA A 276 -7.24 15.98 -8.14
C ALA A 276 -7.31 16.17 -6.62
N TYR A 277 -6.57 17.14 -6.06
CA TYR A 277 -6.67 17.50 -4.65
C TYR A 277 -8.09 17.91 -4.25
N PHE A 278 -8.73 18.80 -5.01
CA PHE A 278 -10.11 19.22 -4.74
C PHE A 278 -11.11 18.09 -4.94
N GLN A 279 -10.91 17.30 -5.99
CA GLN A 279 -11.75 16.13 -6.29
C GLN A 279 -11.68 15.08 -5.17
N HIS A 280 -10.49 14.83 -4.63
CA HIS A 280 -10.28 13.89 -3.53
C HIS A 280 -11.11 14.29 -2.30
N ILE A 281 -11.00 15.56 -1.89
CA ILE A 281 -11.75 16.07 -0.75
C ILE A 281 -13.25 15.96 -1.00
N TYR A 282 -13.72 16.49 -2.14
CA TYR A 282 -15.13 16.46 -2.54
C TYR A 282 -15.73 15.05 -2.53
N HIS A 283 -15.05 14.09 -3.16
CA HIS A 283 -15.56 12.72 -3.24
C HIS A 283 -15.50 12.00 -1.90
N SER A 284 -14.43 12.19 -1.11
CA SER A 284 -14.28 11.53 0.18
C SER A 284 -15.32 12.00 1.19
N VAL A 285 -15.63 13.30 1.29
CA VAL A 285 -16.72 13.79 2.16
C VAL A 285 -18.10 13.46 1.57
N GLY A 286 -18.23 13.47 0.24
CA GLY A 286 -19.48 13.14 -0.44
C GLY A 286 -19.91 11.67 -0.27
N ILE A 287 -18.96 10.75 -0.07
CA ILE A 287 -19.28 9.35 0.27
C ILE A 287 -19.96 9.27 1.64
N GLU A 288 -19.56 10.10 2.61
CA GLU A 288 -20.14 10.12 3.96
C GLU A 288 -21.48 10.88 4.01
N GLY A 289 -21.84 11.62 2.95
CA GLY A 289 -23.15 12.28 2.81
C GLY A 289 -23.10 13.81 2.74
N ASN A 290 -21.91 14.40 2.71
CA ASN A 290 -21.75 15.85 2.55
C ASN A 290 -22.37 16.32 1.21
N THR A 291 -23.21 17.35 1.29
CA THR A 291 -24.08 17.81 0.20
C THR A 291 -23.46 18.94 -0.63
N MET A 292 -22.23 19.36 -0.33
CA MET A 292 -21.56 20.41 -1.09
C MET A 292 -21.25 19.97 -2.52
N THR A 293 -21.27 20.93 -3.45
CA THR A 293 -20.81 20.72 -4.83
C THR A 293 -19.29 20.87 -4.91
N LEU A 294 -18.69 20.35 -5.98
CA LEU A 294 -17.23 20.49 -6.19
C LEU A 294 -16.80 21.96 -6.25
N ALA A 295 -17.58 22.83 -6.89
CA ALA A 295 -17.28 24.25 -6.99
C ALA A 295 -17.34 24.94 -5.61
N GLN A 296 -18.31 24.53 -4.78
CA GLN A 296 -18.44 24.97 -3.39
C GLN A 296 -17.24 24.52 -2.55
N THR A 297 -16.89 23.22 -2.60
CA THR A 297 -15.70 22.67 -1.92
C THR A 297 -14.43 23.40 -2.34
N ARG A 298 -14.24 23.67 -3.64
CA ARG A 298 -13.10 24.43 -4.15
C ARG A 298 -13.06 25.84 -3.57
N SER A 299 -14.19 26.55 -3.60
CA SER A 299 -14.29 27.91 -3.07
C SER A 299 -13.85 27.95 -1.60
N ILE A 300 -14.33 27.03 -0.76
CA ILE A 300 -13.95 26.97 0.67
C ILE A 300 -12.45 26.78 0.84
N LEU A 301 -11.85 25.88 0.06
CA LEU A 301 -10.44 25.55 0.20
C LEU A 301 -9.51 26.67 -0.28
N GLU A 302 -9.92 27.41 -1.31
CA GLU A 302 -9.14 28.52 -1.89
C GLU A 302 -9.35 29.84 -1.15
N THR A 303 -10.60 30.22 -0.84
CA THR A 303 -10.91 31.55 -0.28
C THR A 303 -11.12 31.54 1.23
N ARG A 304 -11.33 30.36 1.84
CA ARG A 304 -11.72 30.20 3.25
C ARG A 304 -13.03 30.90 3.60
N MET A 305 -13.86 31.22 2.61
CA MET A 305 -15.17 31.82 2.82
C MET A 305 -16.24 30.74 3.03
N ALA A 306 -17.14 30.99 3.98
CA ALA A 306 -18.32 30.16 4.18
C ALA A 306 -19.33 30.35 3.04
N ILE A 307 -20.10 29.30 2.79
CA ILE A 307 -21.14 29.22 1.77
C ILE A 307 -22.47 29.33 2.46
N ASP A 308 -23.27 30.29 2.01
CA ASP A 308 -24.58 30.56 2.58
C ASP A 308 -25.54 29.37 2.39
N GLY A 309 -26.40 29.14 3.39
CA GLY A 309 -27.39 28.06 3.39
C GLY A 309 -26.84 26.63 3.51
N LYS A 310 -25.56 26.44 3.84
CA LYS A 310 -24.94 25.12 4.07
C LYS A 310 -24.55 24.92 5.53
N SER A 311 -24.50 23.66 5.98
CA SER A 311 -24.18 23.35 7.38
C SER A 311 -22.74 23.73 7.71
N ILE A 312 -22.49 24.25 8.91
CA ILE A 312 -21.14 24.54 9.41
C ILE A 312 -20.33 23.24 9.50
N ASP A 313 -20.97 22.14 9.90
CA ASP A 313 -20.30 20.83 9.99
C ASP A 313 -19.78 20.39 8.63
N GLU A 314 -20.56 20.56 7.55
CA GLU A 314 -20.12 20.23 6.19
C GLU A 314 -18.89 21.05 5.75
N HIS A 315 -18.78 22.30 6.17
CA HIS A 315 -17.57 23.11 5.94
C HIS A 315 -16.39 22.57 6.74
N ASN A 316 -16.62 22.27 8.01
CA ASN A 316 -15.61 21.78 8.94
C ASN A 316 -15.04 20.42 8.52
N GLU A 317 -15.86 19.54 7.94
CA GLU A 317 -15.40 18.27 7.36
C GLU A 317 -14.42 18.49 6.20
N ILE A 318 -14.74 19.42 5.29
CA ILE A 318 -13.88 19.77 4.15
C ILE A 318 -12.54 20.33 4.63
N LEU A 319 -12.60 21.23 5.62
CA LEU A 319 -11.40 21.84 6.21
C LEU A 319 -10.56 20.84 7.00
N GLY A 320 -11.20 19.92 7.73
CA GLY A 320 -10.53 18.83 8.45
C GLY A 320 -9.79 17.90 7.51
N LEU A 321 -10.43 17.52 6.39
CA LEU A 321 -9.80 16.67 5.39
C LEU A 321 -8.62 17.37 4.67
N ASP A 322 -8.73 18.68 4.40
CA ASP A 322 -7.62 19.51 3.88
C ASP A 322 -6.42 19.52 4.83
N LEU A 323 -6.65 19.68 6.14
CA LEU A 323 -5.57 19.64 7.13
C LEU A 323 -4.93 18.25 7.20
N ALA A 324 -5.72 17.19 7.17
CA ALA A 324 -5.23 15.82 7.22
C ALA A 324 -4.38 15.47 5.99
N MET A 325 -4.81 15.86 4.79
CA MET A 325 -4.02 15.67 3.56
C MET A 325 -2.71 16.44 3.58
N LYS A 326 -2.70 17.69 4.05
CA LYS A 326 -1.47 18.48 4.21
C LYS A 326 -0.50 17.82 5.18
N TYR A 327 -1.00 17.28 6.28
CA TYR A 327 -0.19 16.52 7.24
C TYR A 327 0.42 15.26 6.62
N ILE A 328 -0.36 14.49 5.87
CA ILE A 328 0.15 13.28 5.18
C ILE A 328 1.29 13.67 4.22
N ASN A 329 1.06 14.66 3.36
CA ASN A 329 2.03 15.12 2.37
C ASN A 329 3.32 15.65 3.00
N ALA A 330 3.23 16.33 4.15
CA ALA A 330 4.39 16.91 4.82
C ALA A 330 5.15 15.90 5.69
N SER A 331 4.45 15.00 6.39
CA SER A 331 5.01 14.23 7.50
C SER A 331 5.12 12.73 7.24
N LEU A 332 4.21 12.15 6.43
CA LEU A 332 4.08 10.69 6.33
C LEU A 332 4.64 10.09 5.04
N VAL A 333 4.68 10.85 3.94
CA VAL A 333 5.16 10.35 2.63
C VAL A 333 6.62 9.90 2.69
N ASN A 334 7.48 10.57 3.46
CA ASN A 334 8.91 10.24 3.56
C ASN A 334 9.27 9.43 4.82
N LYS A 335 8.27 9.02 5.61
CA LYS A 335 8.48 8.29 6.86
C LYS A 335 8.68 6.79 6.57
N ILE A 336 9.53 6.13 7.37
CA ILE A 336 9.86 4.70 7.21
C ILE A 336 8.74 3.79 7.74
N GLU A 337 8.12 4.16 8.85
CA GLU A 337 7.05 3.37 9.48
C GLU A 337 5.86 4.26 9.79
N ILE A 338 4.66 3.70 9.65
CA ILE A 338 3.42 4.37 10.08
C ILE A 338 3.06 3.81 11.44
N THR A 339 3.03 4.69 12.44
CA THR A 339 2.72 4.29 13.81
C THR A 339 1.26 4.54 14.17
N LEU A 340 0.79 3.95 15.26
CA LEU A 340 -0.56 4.23 15.76
C LEU A 340 -0.76 5.73 16.01
N ARG A 341 0.26 6.41 16.52
CA ARG A 341 0.22 7.87 16.72
C ARG A 341 -0.07 8.61 15.42
N ASP A 342 0.49 8.18 14.29
CA ASP A 342 0.21 8.82 13.00
C ASP A 342 -1.25 8.66 12.61
N ILE A 343 -1.85 7.49 12.84
CA ILE A 343 -3.26 7.23 12.55
C ILE A 343 -4.16 8.12 13.43
N LEU A 344 -3.83 8.25 14.72
CA LEU A 344 -4.54 9.17 15.62
C LEU A 344 -4.38 10.64 15.21
N GLU A 345 -3.21 11.04 14.72
CA GLU A 345 -2.96 12.40 14.22
C GLU A 345 -3.69 12.70 12.90
N ILE A 346 -3.85 11.71 12.02
CA ILE A 346 -4.72 11.83 10.85
C ILE A 346 -6.17 12.04 11.33
N HIS A 347 -6.65 11.17 12.21
CA HIS A 347 -8.03 11.22 12.72
C HIS A 347 -8.33 12.55 13.44
N ARG A 348 -7.40 13.02 14.28
CA ARG A 348 -7.47 14.31 14.97
C ARG A 348 -7.67 15.49 14.02
N ARG A 349 -7.05 15.46 12.83
CA ARG A 349 -7.24 16.51 11.81
C ARG A 349 -8.55 16.34 11.06
N VAL A 350 -8.94 15.10 10.76
CA VAL A 350 -10.20 14.79 10.08
C VAL A 350 -11.40 15.30 10.89
N LEU A 351 -11.47 14.98 12.19
CA LEU A 351 -12.59 15.39 13.04
C LEU A 351 -12.35 16.68 13.82
N GLY A 352 -11.13 17.22 13.89
CA GLY A 352 -10.80 18.30 14.82
C GLY A 352 -11.62 19.60 14.69
N HIS A 353 -12.22 19.86 13.53
CA HIS A 353 -13.14 20.99 13.35
C HIS A 353 -14.62 20.64 13.58
N VAL A 354 -14.98 19.36 13.52
CA VAL A 354 -16.37 18.88 13.69
C VAL A 354 -16.58 18.47 15.14
N ASP A 355 -15.73 17.57 15.64
CA ASP A 355 -15.72 17.11 17.03
C ASP A 355 -14.28 17.09 17.56
N PRO A 356 -13.83 18.20 18.19
CA PRO A 356 -12.48 18.30 18.75
C PRO A 356 -12.27 17.42 20.00
N ILE A 357 -13.34 16.92 20.63
CA ILE A 357 -13.25 16.10 21.84
C ILE A 357 -12.92 14.66 21.45
N GLU A 358 -13.61 14.14 20.44
CA GLU A 358 -13.41 12.77 19.93
C GLU A 358 -12.29 12.67 18.88
N GLY A 359 -11.82 13.82 18.37
CA GLY A 359 -10.74 13.94 17.41
C GLY A 359 -9.41 13.32 17.88
N GLY A 360 -9.08 12.16 17.33
CA GLY A 360 -7.85 11.42 17.63
C GLY A 360 -7.92 10.54 18.87
N GLU A 361 -9.12 10.29 19.39
CA GLU A 361 -9.37 9.40 20.53
C GLU A 361 -10.13 8.15 20.09
N PHE A 362 -9.89 7.01 20.74
CA PHE A 362 -10.66 5.80 20.49
C PHE A 362 -12.07 5.90 21.07
N ARG A 363 -13.04 5.27 20.40
CA ARG A 363 -14.40 5.21 20.92
C ARG A 363 -14.45 4.43 22.23
N ARG A 364 -15.36 4.87 23.11
CA ARG A 364 -15.59 4.27 24.44
C ARG A 364 -16.85 3.42 24.50
N THR A 365 -17.67 3.49 23.44
CA THR A 365 -18.96 2.83 23.34
C THR A 365 -18.99 1.88 22.15
N GLN A 366 -19.92 0.92 22.20
CA GLN A 366 -20.15 0.04 21.06
C GLN A 366 -20.98 0.73 19.99
N VAL A 367 -20.67 0.47 18.71
CA VAL A 367 -21.35 1.06 17.56
C VAL A 367 -21.81 -0.05 16.60
N TYR A 368 -22.73 0.29 15.70
CA TYR A 368 -23.29 -0.62 14.70
C TYR A 368 -23.20 0.04 13.33
N VAL A 369 -22.55 -0.62 12.36
CA VAL A 369 -22.20 -0.02 11.07
C VAL A 369 -22.86 -0.82 9.96
N GLY A 370 -24.11 -0.45 9.64
CA GLY A 370 -24.94 -1.24 8.72
C GLY A 370 -25.14 -2.66 9.29
N GLY A 371 -24.74 -3.68 8.52
CA GLY A 371 -24.78 -5.08 8.96
C GLY A 371 -23.53 -5.57 9.71
N HIS A 372 -22.57 -4.69 10.01
CA HIS A 372 -21.32 -5.04 10.70
C HIS A 372 -21.34 -4.60 12.16
N VAL A 373 -20.94 -5.50 13.05
CA VAL A 373 -20.73 -5.22 14.47
C VAL A 373 -19.22 -5.25 14.73
N PRO A 374 -18.56 -4.08 14.87
CA PRO A 374 -17.13 -4.03 15.13
C PRO A 374 -16.77 -4.54 16.54
N PRO A 375 -15.49 -4.83 16.80
CA PRO A 375 -15.00 -5.31 18.10
C PRO A 375 -15.40 -4.41 19.28
N GLY A 376 -15.42 -4.92 20.51
CA GLY A 376 -15.75 -4.10 21.67
C GLY A 376 -14.71 -3.00 21.93
N PRO A 377 -15.09 -1.86 22.55
CA PRO A 377 -14.14 -0.79 22.86
C PRO A 377 -12.97 -1.22 23.75
N GLY A 378 -13.15 -2.26 24.59
CA GLY A 378 -12.10 -2.83 25.44
C GLY A 378 -10.95 -3.48 24.67
N ASP A 379 -11.18 -3.93 23.44
CA ASP A 379 -10.19 -4.66 22.63
C ASP A 379 -9.40 -3.72 21.69
N LEU A 380 -9.84 -2.47 21.52
CA LEU A 380 -9.33 -1.56 20.49
C LEU A 380 -7.83 -1.29 20.62
N ALA A 381 -7.31 -1.12 21.83
CA ALA A 381 -5.90 -0.86 22.03
C ALA A 381 -5.01 -2.01 21.52
N ILE A 382 -5.42 -3.26 21.81
CA ILE A 382 -4.70 -4.46 21.38
C ILE A 382 -4.84 -4.63 19.86
N LEU A 383 -6.05 -4.49 19.33
CA LEU A 383 -6.31 -4.65 17.90
C LEU A 383 -5.58 -3.60 17.05
N MET A 384 -5.52 -2.35 17.51
CA MET A 384 -4.81 -1.29 16.80
C MET A 384 -3.30 -1.45 16.87
N HIS A 385 -2.75 -2.00 17.96
CA HIS A 385 -1.34 -2.37 18.03
C HIS A 385 -1.02 -3.56 17.10
N HIS A 386 -1.91 -4.56 17.02
CA HIS A 386 -1.76 -5.65 16.06
C HIS A 386 -1.85 -5.14 14.62
N PHE A 387 -2.73 -4.17 14.36
CA PHE A 387 -2.84 -3.51 13.06
C PHE A 387 -1.56 -2.75 12.69
N GLU A 388 -0.98 -1.97 13.61
CA GLU A 388 0.30 -1.29 13.41
C GLU A 388 1.44 -2.27 13.12
N ASN A 389 1.54 -3.35 13.90
CA ASN A 389 2.55 -4.39 13.67
C ASN A 389 2.38 -5.04 12.30
N TRP A 390 1.15 -5.37 11.91
CA TRP A 390 0.85 -5.95 10.60
C TRP A 390 1.21 -4.98 9.47
N LEU A 391 0.88 -3.69 9.62
CA LEU A 391 1.11 -2.64 8.63
C LEU A 391 2.61 -2.47 8.29
N ASN A 392 3.47 -2.65 9.29
CA ASN A 392 4.92 -2.48 9.14
C ASN A 392 5.69 -3.82 9.04
N SER A 393 5.00 -4.97 9.06
CA SER A 393 5.67 -6.28 8.94
C SER A 393 6.29 -6.49 7.56
N GLU A 394 7.43 -7.18 7.50
CA GLU A 394 8.16 -7.46 6.25
C GLU A 394 7.26 -8.14 5.21
N GLN A 395 6.44 -9.08 5.65
CA GLN A 395 5.51 -9.80 4.78
C GLN A 395 4.48 -8.87 4.15
N THR A 396 3.88 -7.97 4.92
CA THR A 396 2.89 -7.02 4.39
C THR A 396 3.55 -5.98 3.48
N VAL A 397 4.75 -5.51 3.84
CA VAL A 397 5.53 -4.56 3.01
C VAL A 397 5.94 -5.19 1.67
N SER A 398 6.12 -6.52 1.62
CA SER A 398 6.41 -7.27 0.39
C SER A 398 5.20 -7.45 -0.54
N LEU A 399 3.97 -7.20 -0.06
CA LEU A 399 2.79 -7.23 -0.92
C LEU A 399 2.83 -6.09 -1.94
N HIS A 400 2.18 -6.30 -3.09
CA HIS A 400 2.00 -5.24 -4.07
C HIS A 400 1.35 -4.00 -3.40
N PRO A 401 1.84 -2.76 -3.64
CA PRO A 401 1.39 -1.57 -2.91
C PRO A 401 -0.13 -1.35 -2.91
N VAL A 402 -0.79 -1.60 -4.05
CA VAL A 402 -2.25 -1.51 -4.18
C VAL A 402 -2.98 -2.54 -3.31
N LYS A 403 -2.47 -3.77 -3.22
CA LYS A 403 -3.00 -4.82 -2.33
C LYS A 403 -2.81 -4.40 -0.87
N HIS A 404 -1.60 -3.98 -0.49
CA HIS A 404 -1.30 -3.51 0.86
C HIS A 404 -2.22 -2.36 1.27
N ALA A 405 -2.37 -1.34 0.43
CA ALA A 405 -3.22 -0.19 0.72
C ALA A 405 -4.71 -0.56 0.85
N ALA A 406 -5.23 -1.43 -0.02
CA ALA A 406 -6.60 -1.93 0.06
C ALA A 406 -6.86 -2.74 1.34
N LEU A 407 -5.92 -3.62 1.72
CA LEU A 407 -6.02 -4.41 2.95
C LEU A 407 -5.94 -3.51 4.20
N ALA A 408 -5.05 -2.52 4.21
CA ALA A 408 -4.92 -1.57 5.31
C ALA A 408 -6.21 -0.74 5.49
N HIS A 409 -6.79 -0.30 4.38
CA HIS A 409 -8.09 0.36 4.36
C HIS A 409 -9.17 -0.53 4.99
N TYR A 410 -9.35 -1.75 4.48
CA TYR A 410 -10.38 -2.66 4.97
C TYR A 410 -10.21 -2.97 6.46
N LYS A 411 -8.99 -3.32 6.90
CA LYS A 411 -8.72 -3.67 8.30
C LYS A 411 -9.06 -2.52 9.26
N LEU A 412 -8.72 -1.28 8.91
CA LEU A 412 -9.05 -0.13 9.76
C LEU A 412 -10.57 0.11 9.83
N VAL A 413 -11.27 0.02 8.70
CA VAL A 413 -12.74 0.13 8.64
C VAL A 413 -13.42 -0.99 9.45
N HIS A 414 -12.87 -2.21 9.39
CA HIS A 414 -13.42 -3.39 10.07
C HIS A 414 -13.23 -3.31 11.60
N ILE A 415 -12.06 -2.87 12.08
CA ILE A 415 -11.81 -2.60 13.52
C ILE A 415 -12.70 -1.46 14.01
N HIS A 416 -12.90 -0.43 13.18
CA HIS A 416 -13.74 0.73 13.46
C HIS A 416 -13.39 1.42 14.79
N PRO A 417 -12.15 1.92 14.97
CA PRO A 417 -11.65 2.36 16.28
C PRO A 417 -12.20 3.70 16.78
N PHE A 418 -12.82 4.51 15.91
CA PHE A 418 -13.30 5.86 16.23
C PHE A 418 -14.84 5.93 16.27
N ILE A 419 -15.39 6.97 16.90
CA ILE A 419 -16.85 7.18 16.94
C ILE A 419 -17.42 7.59 15.58
N ASP A 420 -16.68 8.41 14.84
CA ASP A 420 -16.92 8.84 13.46
C ASP A 420 -15.56 9.00 12.76
N GLY A 421 -15.52 9.28 11.46
CA GLY A 421 -14.29 9.58 10.72
C GLY A 421 -13.53 8.34 10.28
N ASN A 422 -13.99 7.13 10.58
CA ASN A 422 -13.33 5.86 10.22
C ASN A 422 -13.14 5.70 8.71
N GLY A 423 -14.18 5.95 7.90
CA GLY A 423 -14.11 5.85 6.45
C GLY A 423 -13.12 6.86 5.85
N ARG A 424 -13.21 8.13 6.26
CA ARG A 424 -12.31 9.21 5.83
C ARG A 424 -10.85 8.92 6.20
N THR A 425 -10.60 8.49 7.43
CA THR A 425 -9.26 8.15 7.93
C THR A 425 -8.69 6.94 7.18
N SER A 426 -9.50 5.92 6.90
CA SER A 426 -9.06 4.72 6.17
C SER A 426 -8.69 5.02 4.72
N ARG A 427 -9.47 5.87 4.03
CA ARG A 427 -9.13 6.34 2.67
C ARG A 427 -7.86 7.20 2.65
N LEU A 428 -7.63 8.00 3.68
CA LEU A 428 -6.40 8.79 3.83
C LEU A 428 -5.18 7.90 4.12
N LEU A 429 -5.31 6.91 5.00
CA LEU A 429 -4.24 5.95 5.29
C LEU A 429 -3.88 5.14 4.03
N MET A 430 -4.88 4.67 3.29
CA MET A 430 -4.70 4.01 1.99
C MET A 430 -3.89 4.89 1.02
N ASN A 431 -4.26 6.17 0.89
CA ASN A 431 -3.54 7.09 0.02
C ASN A 431 -2.13 7.40 0.53
N ALA A 432 -1.91 7.48 1.84
CA ALA A 432 -0.57 7.64 2.40
C ALA A 432 0.33 6.46 1.99
N LEU A 433 -0.16 5.22 2.07
CA LEU A 433 0.59 4.03 1.65
C LEU A 433 0.89 4.02 0.15
N LEU A 434 -0.09 4.36 -0.68
CA LEU A 434 0.09 4.46 -2.13
C LEU A 434 1.12 5.53 -2.50
N MET A 435 1.04 6.71 -1.88
CA MET A 435 1.98 7.82 -2.13
C MET A 435 3.41 7.47 -1.72
N ARG A 436 3.60 6.71 -0.62
CA ARG A 436 4.91 6.18 -0.22
C ARG A 436 5.50 5.22 -1.26
N ALA A 437 4.64 4.51 -2.00
CA ALA A 437 5.03 3.61 -3.07
C ALA A 437 5.08 4.28 -4.47
N GLY A 438 5.05 5.62 -4.53
CA GLY A 438 5.13 6.38 -5.80
C GLY A 438 3.83 6.43 -6.61
N TYR A 439 2.72 5.92 -6.09
CA TYR A 439 1.42 6.06 -6.71
C TYR A 439 0.78 7.43 -6.38
N PRO A 440 0.00 8.03 -7.29
CA PRO A 440 -0.77 9.21 -6.94
C PRO A 440 -1.88 8.86 -5.92
N PRO A 441 -2.36 9.82 -5.11
CA PRO A 441 -3.50 9.60 -4.24
C PRO A 441 -4.73 9.25 -5.08
N ILE A 442 -5.39 8.13 -4.76
CA ILE A 442 -6.53 7.65 -5.55
C ILE A 442 -7.83 8.28 -5.08
N ILE A 443 -8.78 8.36 -6.00
CA ILE A 443 -10.11 8.93 -5.77
C ILE A 443 -11.13 7.81 -5.92
N ILE A 444 -11.89 7.55 -4.85
CA ILE A 444 -13.09 6.72 -4.91
C ILE A 444 -14.27 7.64 -5.23
N PRO A 445 -14.89 7.56 -6.41
CA PRO A 445 -15.97 8.47 -6.77
C PRO A 445 -17.20 8.26 -5.89
N LYS A 446 -17.82 9.34 -5.42
CA LYS A 446 -19.04 9.27 -4.59
C LYS A 446 -20.22 8.56 -5.29
N GLN A 447 -20.26 8.59 -6.62
CA GLN A 447 -21.23 7.87 -7.44
C GLN A 447 -21.11 6.35 -7.27
N GLN A 448 -19.93 5.85 -6.89
CA GLN A 448 -19.66 4.44 -6.65
C GLN A 448 -19.83 4.05 -5.17
N ARG A 449 -20.45 4.92 -4.34
CA ARG A 449 -20.71 4.67 -2.92
C ARG A 449 -21.36 3.30 -2.68
N HIS A 450 -22.36 2.93 -3.48
CA HIS A 450 -23.01 1.62 -3.38
C HIS A 450 -22.02 0.46 -3.60
N LYS A 451 -21.26 0.50 -4.71
CA LYS A 451 -20.26 -0.54 -5.02
C LYS A 451 -19.17 -0.64 -3.94
N TYR A 452 -18.73 0.51 -3.41
CA TYR A 452 -17.76 0.58 -2.32
C TYR A 452 -18.26 -0.15 -1.06
N TYR A 453 -19.47 0.15 -0.59
CA TYR A 453 -20.02 -0.55 0.59
C TYR A 453 -20.36 -2.01 0.32
N GLN A 454 -20.82 -2.34 -0.89
CA GLN A 454 -21.08 -3.73 -1.31
C GLN A 454 -19.80 -4.57 -1.21
N PHE A 455 -18.66 -4.09 -1.70
CA PHE A 455 -17.41 -4.84 -1.63
C PHE A 455 -16.83 -4.91 -0.21
N LEU A 456 -17.07 -3.91 0.65
CA LEU A 456 -16.75 -4.03 2.07
C LEU A 456 -17.61 -5.10 2.76
N GLN A 457 -18.88 -5.23 2.39
CA GLN A 457 -19.75 -6.29 2.89
C GLN A 457 -19.28 -7.67 2.44
N VAL A 458 -18.92 -7.84 1.17
CA VAL A 458 -18.37 -9.11 0.66
C VAL A 458 -17.04 -9.46 1.35
N ALA A 459 -16.21 -8.44 1.66
CA ALA A 459 -14.99 -8.65 2.44
C ALA A 459 -15.28 -9.10 3.88
N ASN A 460 -16.31 -8.56 4.53
CA ASN A 460 -16.76 -9.03 5.84
C ASN A 460 -17.30 -10.47 5.80
N GLU A 461 -17.87 -10.89 4.66
CA GLU A 461 -18.33 -12.27 4.43
C GLU A 461 -17.17 -13.24 4.11
N GLY A 462 -15.97 -12.73 3.85
CA GLY A 462 -14.73 -13.52 3.74
C GLY A 462 -13.94 -13.35 2.45
N ASP A 463 -14.47 -12.67 1.41
CA ASP A 463 -13.75 -12.44 0.14
C ASP A 463 -13.39 -10.97 -0.05
N ILE A 464 -12.13 -10.61 0.17
CA ILE A 464 -11.64 -9.23 0.00
C ILE A 464 -11.15 -8.92 -1.41
N ARG A 465 -10.97 -9.94 -2.27
CA ARG A 465 -10.44 -9.74 -3.63
C ARG A 465 -11.28 -8.78 -4.47
N PRO A 466 -12.64 -8.80 -4.42
CA PRO A 466 -13.45 -7.79 -5.10
C PRO A 466 -13.13 -6.36 -4.65
N PHE A 467 -12.90 -6.14 -3.35
CA PHE A 467 -12.51 -4.82 -2.84
C PHE A 467 -11.12 -4.41 -3.33
N VAL A 468 -10.14 -5.32 -3.35
CA VAL A 468 -8.80 -5.06 -3.91
C VAL A 468 -8.90 -4.70 -5.40
N ARG A 469 -9.68 -5.43 -6.19
CA ARG A 469 -9.89 -5.15 -7.63
C ARG A 469 -10.55 -3.80 -7.85
N PHE A 470 -11.50 -3.43 -7.00
CA PHE A 470 -12.14 -2.11 -7.02
C PHE A 470 -11.15 -0.98 -6.74
N ILE A 471 -10.28 -1.14 -5.74
CA ILE A 471 -9.20 -0.17 -5.46
C ILE A 471 -8.21 -0.11 -6.63
N ALA A 472 -7.88 -1.25 -7.25
CA ALA A 472 -7.07 -1.29 -8.47
C ALA A 472 -7.74 -0.55 -9.65
N ASP A 473 -9.05 -0.68 -9.85
CA ASP A 473 -9.80 0.08 -10.87
C ASP A 473 -9.77 1.59 -10.61
N CYS A 474 -9.95 2.01 -9.35
CA CYS A 474 -9.83 3.42 -8.97
C CYS A 474 -8.41 3.95 -9.18
N THR A 475 -7.39 3.12 -8.91
CA THR A 475 -5.98 3.44 -9.14
C THR A 475 -5.70 3.62 -10.62
N GLU A 476 -6.18 2.70 -11.46
CA GLU A 476 -6.04 2.75 -12.91
C GLU A 476 -6.65 4.04 -13.47
N LYS A 477 -7.91 4.33 -13.15
CA LYS A 477 -8.59 5.54 -13.61
C LYS A 477 -7.88 6.83 -13.18
N THR A 478 -7.32 6.83 -11.98
CA THR A 478 -6.54 7.96 -11.47
C THR A 478 -5.26 8.12 -12.29
N LEU A 479 -4.50 7.05 -12.53
CA LEU A 479 -3.29 7.08 -13.36
C LEU A 479 -3.60 7.50 -14.80
N ASP A 480 -4.65 6.95 -15.40
CA ASP A 480 -5.09 7.29 -16.74
C ASP A 480 -5.45 8.78 -16.85
N LEU A 481 -6.11 9.36 -15.85
CA LEU A 481 -6.39 10.80 -15.82
C LEU A 481 -5.09 11.63 -15.84
N TYR A 482 -4.09 11.25 -15.04
CA TYR A 482 -2.82 11.97 -14.99
C TYR A 482 -2.01 11.81 -16.29
N LEU A 483 -1.92 10.59 -16.83
CA LEU A 483 -1.22 10.31 -18.08
C LEU A 483 -1.89 11.01 -19.26
N TRP A 484 -3.22 10.94 -19.34
CA TRP A 484 -4.01 11.65 -20.34
C TRP A 484 -3.79 13.17 -20.23
N ALA A 485 -3.81 13.74 -19.02
CA ALA A 485 -3.63 15.18 -18.82
C ALA A 485 -2.20 15.67 -19.07
N THR A 486 -1.21 14.78 -19.02
CA THR A 486 0.22 15.11 -19.27
C THR A 486 0.69 14.74 -20.66
N SER A 487 -0.09 13.96 -21.40
CA SER A 487 0.16 13.69 -22.81
C SER A 487 0.05 14.98 -23.63
N ASP A 488 0.93 15.16 -24.62
CA ASP A 488 0.99 16.35 -25.51
C ASP A 488 -0.22 16.48 -26.46
N LEU A 489 -1.32 15.77 -26.18
CA LEU A 489 -2.56 15.88 -26.92
C LEU A 489 -3.26 17.21 -26.58
N PRO A 490 -3.52 18.09 -27.56
CA PRO A 490 -4.34 19.25 -27.31
C PRO A 490 -5.79 18.75 -27.12
N HIS A 491 -6.35 18.91 -25.91
CA HIS A 491 -7.74 19.32 -25.59
C HIS A 491 -8.23 18.80 -24.22
N GLN A 492 -9.04 19.63 -23.53
CA GLN A 492 -9.72 19.56 -22.20
C GLN A 492 -9.76 18.24 -21.39
N ILE A 493 -9.39 18.34 -20.10
CA ILE A 493 -9.48 17.29 -19.06
C ILE A 493 -10.89 16.69 -19.00
N PRO A 494 -11.08 15.38 -19.31
CA PRO A 494 -12.33 14.70 -19.05
C PRO A 494 -12.54 14.69 -17.54
N MET A 495 -13.63 15.29 -17.08
CA MET A 495 -14.07 15.04 -15.70
C MET A 495 -14.30 13.53 -15.53
N LEU A 496 -13.95 12.99 -14.35
CA LEU A 496 -14.11 11.57 -13.94
C LEU A 496 -15.57 11.06 -13.97
N ALA A 497 -16.51 11.84 -14.48
CA ALA A 497 -17.88 11.47 -14.78
C ALA A 497 -18.11 11.51 -16.29
N ARG A 498 -17.67 10.48 -17.01
CA ARG A 498 -18.23 10.14 -18.33
C ARG A 498 -18.79 8.73 -18.26
N THR A 499 -20.05 8.63 -18.64
CA THR A 499 -20.95 7.48 -18.55
C THR A 499 -20.54 6.35 -19.49
N GLU A 500 -21.11 5.18 -19.23
CA GLU A 500 -20.82 3.80 -19.70
C GLU A 500 -20.83 3.54 -21.23
N ASN A 501 -20.80 4.57 -22.09
CA ASN A 501 -20.98 4.42 -23.55
C ASN A 501 -19.70 4.36 -24.40
N GLU A 502 -18.49 4.35 -23.82
CA GLU A 502 -17.23 4.28 -24.60
C GLU A 502 -16.57 2.89 -24.65
N LEU A 503 -17.31 1.81 -24.37
CA LEU A 503 -16.85 0.45 -24.69
C LEU A 503 -16.90 0.13 -26.20
N ALA A 504 -17.60 0.93 -27.01
CA ALA A 504 -17.71 0.74 -28.46
C ALA A 504 -16.53 1.34 -29.28
N PHE A 505 -15.69 2.18 -28.66
CA PHE A 505 -14.58 2.85 -29.38
C PHE A 505 -13.30 2.00 -29.40
N VAL A 506 -13.09 1.19 -28.35
CA VAL A 506 -11.90 0.32 -28.23
C VAL A 506 -11.94 -0.84 -29.23
N ASP A 507 -13.14 -1.31 -29.60
CA ASP A 507 -13.32 -2.42 -30.55
C ASP A 507 -12.93 -2.06 -32.00
N LYS A 508 -12.87 -0.77 -32.32
CA LYS A 508 -12.42 -0.27 -33.64
C LYS A 508 -10.90 -0.18 -33.79
N LEU A 509 -10.14 -0.33 -32.71
CA LEU A 509 -8.67 -0.25 -32.74
C LEU A 509 -7.99 -1.63 -32.81
N VAL A 510 -8.76 -2.73 -32.71
CA VAL A 510 -8.22 -4.10 -32.58
C VAL A 510 -8.44 -4.95 -33.83
N THR A 511 -9.17 -4.50 -34.86
CA THR A 511 -9.32 -5.28 -36.10
C THR A 511 -8.20 -4.97 -37.11
N PRO A 512 -7.43 -5.97 -37.57
CA PRO A 512 -6.44 -5.77 -38.62
C PRO A 512 -7.15 -5.58 -39.97
N VAL A 513 -6.59 -4.67 -40.76
CA VAL A 513 -7.00 -4.35 -42.13
C VAL A 513 -6.81 -5.58 -43.03
N GLU A 514 -7.89 -6.13 -43.56
CA GLU A 514 -7.85 -6.97 -44.77
C GLU A 514 -8.84 -6.50 -45.84
N SER A 515 -8.24 -6.15 -46.98
CA SER A 515 -8.69 -6.17 -48.37
C SER A 515 -10.09 -5.66 -48.75
N THR A 516 -10.04 -4.58 -49.52
CA THR A 516 -10.95 -4.17 -50.58
C THR A 516 -11.40 -5.32 -51.49
N GLU A 517 -12.72 -5.49 -51.71
CA GLU A 517 -13.35 -5.74 -53.03
C GLU A 517 -14.89 -5.83 -52.95
N SER A 518 -15.58 -5.10 -53.86
CA SER A 518 -16.89 -5.40 -54.50
C SER A 518 -18.16 -5.57 -53.60
N ALA A 519 -19.33 -4.92 -53.76
CA ALA A 519 -20.16 -4.51 -54.90
C ALA A 519 -21.26 -3.53 -54.39
N ALA A 520 -21.52 -2.37 -55.01
CA ALA A 520 -22.52 -2.11 -56.06
C ALA A 520 -24.01 -2.45 -55.76
N LYS A 521 -24.85 -1.39 -55.78
CA LYS A 521 -26.33 -1.31 -55.96
C LYS A 521 -27.16 -1.66 -54.69
N THR A 522 -28.22 -0.93 -54.30
CA THR A 522 -29.29 -0.32 -55.10
C THR A 522 -30.03 0.77 -54.29
N GLN A 523 -30.61 1.73 -55.01
CA GLN A 523 -31.43 2.85 -54.55
C GLN A 523 -32.84 2.46 -54.07
N GLY A 524 -33.45 3.34 -53.26
CA GLY A 524 -34.90 3.52 -53.04
C GLY A 524 -35.12 4.39 -51.81
N GLY A 525 -35.33 5.71 -51.91
CA GLY A 525 -36.65 6.36 -52.00
C GLY A 525 -37.38 6.29 -50.64
N THR A 526 -37.81 7.33 -49.92
CA THR A 526 -38.32 8.66 -50.27
C THR A 526 -38.47 9.44 -48.95
N GLN A 527 -38.23 10.77 -48.95
CA GLN A 527 -38.48 11.73 -47.84
C GLN A 527 -39.98 12.12 -47.72
N PRO A 528 -40.41 13.12 -46.90
CA PRO A 528 -40.05 13.60 -45.53
C PRO A 528 -41.33 13.78 -44.66
N ILE A 529 -41.25 14.41 -43.47
CA ILE A 529 -42.14 15.52 -42.98
C ILE A 529 -41.54 16.12 -41.70
N ASP A 530 -41.13 17.39 -41.79
CA ASP A 530 -40.99 18.37 -40.70
C ASP A 530 -42.36 18.97 -40.37
N VAL A 531 -42.74 19.23 -39.11
CA VAL A 531 -43.31 20.52 -38.65
C VAL A 531 -43.34 20.67 -37.09
N PHE A 532 -43.16 21.93 -36.64
CA PHE A 532 -43.54 22.61 -35.37
C PHE A 532 -42.55 22.53 -34.20
N ALA A 533 -41.78 23.56 -33.81
CA ALA A 533 -41.98 25.01 -33.56
C ALA A 533 -42.34 25.39 -32.10
N SER A 534 -41.57 26.37 -31.64
CA SER A 534 -41.51 27.12 -30.38
C SER A 534 -42.83 27.58 -29.73
N GLY A 535 -42.82 27.69 -28.40
CA GLY A 535 -43.79 28.47 -27.62
C GLY A 535 -43.29 28.82 -26.22
N SER A 536 -43.11 30.12 -25.99
CA SER A 536 -42.89 30.83 -24.73
C SER A 536 -44.05 30.73 -23.74
N GLY A 537 -43.79 30.88 -22.43
CA GLY A 537 -44.84 31.15 -21.43
C GLY A 537 -44.31 31.35 -20.01
N ASP A 538 -44.33 32.61 -19.56
CA ASP A 538 -44.13 33.07 -18.18
C ASP A 538 -45.42 32.91 -17.32
N ILE A 539 -45.23 32.51 -16.04
CA ILE A 539 -45.85 33.00 -14.77
C ILE A 539 -47.39 32.80 -14.60
N PRO A 540 -47.92 32.33 -13.43
CA PRO A 540 -47.88 32.97 -12.08
C PRO A 540 -46.95 32.32 -11.04
#